data_AF-A0A645GLT3-F1
#
_entry.id   AF-A0A645GLT3-F1
#
_cell.length_a   1.000
_cell.length_b   1.000
_cell.length_c   1.000
_cell.angle_alpha   90.00
_cell.angle_beta   90.00
_cell.angle_gamma   90.00
#
_symmetry.space_group_name_H-M   'P 1'
#
loop_
_entity.id
_entity.type
_entity.pdbx_description
1 polymer ?
#
loop_
_entity_poly.entity_id
_entity_poly.type
_entity_poly.pdbx_seq_one_letter_code
_entity_poly.pdbx_strand_id
1 'polypeptide(L)'
;MTKEFLDEYGLSYDCREQFLSGLERLKREKVNLVLGNHINNNRLEEKYRRMQAGGPNPFLDNREWISFLEQCRKNLLDLMENEK
;
A
#
# COMPACT_ATOMS: atom_id res chain seq x y z
N MET A 1 6.93 11.18 2.63
CA MET A 1 8.26 11.37 3.24
C MET A 1 9.13 12.12 2.25
N THR A 2 8.74 13.36 1.90
CA THR A 2 9.50 14.17 0.94
C THR A 2 10.81 14.61 1.55
N LYS A 3 11.79 14.97 0.72
CA LYS A 3 13.11 15.45 1.15
C LYS A 3 12.96 16.67 2.06
N GLU A 4 12.11 17.62 1.67
CA GLU A 4 11.82 18.83 2.43
C GLU A 4 11.28 18.50 3.83
N PHE A 5 10.36 17.53 3.93
CA PHE A 5 9.82 17.10 5.21
C PHE A 5 10.88 16.42 6.08
N LEU A 6 11.74 15.59 5.50
CA LEU A 6 12.79 14.93 6.28
C LEU A 6 13.82 15.95 6.79
N ASP A 7 14.19 16.92 5.96
CA ASP A 7 15.12 17.99 6.32
C ASP A 7 14.51 18.94 7.38
N GLU A 8 13.26 19.36 7.21
CA GLU A 8 12.55 20.26 8.14
C GLU A 8 12.52 19.70 9.58
N TYR A 9 12.31 18.39 9.70
CA TYR A 9 12.17 17.73 11.00
C TYR A 9 13.43 16.97 11.44
N GLY A 10 14.55 17.08 10.71
CA GLY A 10 15.81 16.39 11.04
C GLY A 10 15.70 14.86 11.07
N LEU A 11 14.83 14.29 10.23
CA LEU A 11 14.57 12.86 10.16
C LEU A 11 15.59 12.16 9.25
N SER A 12 15.98 10.94 9.60
CA SER A 12 16.90 10.14 8.78
C SER A 12 16.24 9.71 7.47
N TYR A 13 16.99 9.82 6.37
CA TYR A 13 16.61 9.29 5.05
C TYR A 13 16.49 7.76 5.03
N ASP A 14 17.12 7.07 5.97
CA ASP A 14 17.03 5.62 6.17
C ASP A 14 15.57 5.14 6.34
N CYS A 15 14.66 6.00 6.81
CA CYS A 15 13.24 5.65 6.91
C CYS A 15 12.63 5.21 5.56
N ARG A 16 13.16 5.70 4.43
CA ARG A 16 12.73 5.30 3.08
C ARG A 16 13.19 3.88 2.75
N GLU A 17 14.42 3.53 3.09
CA GLU A 17 14.97 2.18 2.89
C GLU A 17 14.29 1.17 3.82
N GLN A 18 14.05 1.54 5.07
CA GLN A 18 13.27 0.74 6.03
C GLN A 18 11.83 0.52 5.53
N PHE A 19 11.21 1.53 4.94
CA PHE A 19 9.88 1.39 4.34
C PHE A 19 9.91 0.39 3.17
N LEU A 20 10.82 0.55 2.21
CA LEU A 20 10.93 -0.34 1.04
C LEU A 20 11.25 -1.79 1.44
N SER A 21 12.20 -2.00 2.35
CA SER A 21 12.53 -3.33 2.87
C SER A 21 11.36 -3.95 3.64
N GLY A 22 10.60 -3.13 4.38
CA GLY A 22 9.35 -3.52 5.02
C GLY A 22 8.33 -4.06 4.01
N LEU A 23 8.15 -3.39 2.86
CA LEU A 23 7.25 -3.86 1.80
C LEU A 23 7.71 -5.23 1.25
N GLU A 24 9.00 -5.42 0.96
CA GLU A 24 9.51 -6.70 0.46
C GLU A 24 9.35 -7.85 1.47
N ARG A 25 9.52 -7.56 2.76
CA ARG A 25 9.23 -8.53 3.82
C ARG A 25 7.75 -8.92 3.81
N LEU A 26 6.86 -7.94 3.74
CA LEU A 26 5.42 -8.14 3.81
C LEU A 26 4.85 -8.91 2.61
N LYS A 27 5.49 -8.89 1.44
CA LYS A 27 5.09 -9.72 0.28
C LYS A 27 5.17 -11.22 0.55
N ARG A 28 5.92 -11.64 1.57
CA ARG A 28 6.07 -13.05 1.95
C ARG A 28 4.92 -13.57 2.81
N GLU A 29 4.10 -12.65 3.35
CA GLU A 29 2.96 -13.01 4.18
C GLU A 29 1.81 -13.56 3.33
N LYS A 30 1.19 -14.65 3.79
CA LYS A 30 0.00 -15.22 3.14
C LYS A 30 -1.22 -14.41 3.56
N VAL A 31 -1.73 -13.58 2.65
CA VAL A 31 -2.90 -12.73 2.90
C VAL A 31 -4.03 -13.10 1.95
N ASN A 32 -5.18 -13.48 2.52
CA ASN A 32 -6.38 -13.83 1.77
C ASN A 32 -7.42 -12.69 1.72
N LEU A 33 -7.34 -11.75 2.66
CA LEU A 33 -8.25 -10.62 2.78
C LEU A 33 -7.44 -9.41 3.24
N VAL A 34 -7.53 -8.30 2.48
CA VAL A 34 -6.93 -7.03 2.87
C VAL A 34 -7.99 -6.15 3.52
N LEU A 35 -7.75 -5.78 4.77
CA LEU A 35 -8.50 -4.75 5.46
C LEU A 35 -7.71 -3.46 5.41
N GLY A 36 -8.10 -2.55 4.52
CA GLY A 36 -7.48 -1.25 4.42
C GLY A 36 -7.79 -0.38 5.64
N ASN A 37 -6.81 0.40 6.11
CA ASN A 37 -7.04 1.41 7.15
C ASN A 37 -7.99 2.54 6.67
N HIS A 38 -7.95 2.84 5.38
CA HIS A 38 -8.93 3.71 4.71
C HIS A 38 -9.72 2.88 3.69
N ILE A 39 -11.00 3.18 3.53
CA ILE A 39 -11.94 2.44 2.66
C ILE A 39 -11.46 2.33 1.19
N ASN A 40 -10.65 3.30 0.74
CA ASN A 40 -10.11 3.33 -0.62
C ASN A 40 -8.93 2.36 -0.81
N ASN A 41 -8.22 1.99 0.26
CA ASN A 41 -7.03 1.14 0.18
C ASN A 41 -7.36 -0.28 -0.32
N ASN A 42 -8.60 -0.73 -0.14
CA ASN A 42 -9.07 -2.05 -0.56
C ASN A 42 -10.41 -1.99 -1.34
N ARG A 43 -10.76 -0.81 -1.86
CA ARG A 43 -11.99 -0.57 -2.66
C ARG A 43 -13.26 -1.12 -2.00
N LEU A 44 -13.41 -0.86 -0.69
CA LEU A 44 -14.48 -1.43 0.15
C LEU A 44 -15.87 -1.24 -0.46
N GLU A 45 -16.16 -0.05 -0.99
CA GLU A 45 -17.47 0.28 -1.56
C GLU A 45 -17.79 -0.53 -2.83
N GLU A 46 -16.81 -0.68 -3.72
CA GLU A 46 -16.95 -1.47 -4.95
C GLU A 46 -17.19 -2.96 -4.62
N LYS A 47 -16.42 -3.49 -3.67
CA LYS A 47 -16.58 -4.87 -3.20
C LYS A 47 -17.92 -5.08 -2.50
N TYR A 48 -18.38 -4.12 -1.70
CA TYR A 48 -19.69 -4.19 -1.09
C TYR A 48 -20.80 -4.26 -2.16
N ARG A 49 -20.73 -3.43 -3.20
CA ARG A 49 -21.69 -3.49 -4.32
C ARG A 49 -21.68 -4.85 -5.04
N ARG A 50 -20.49 -5.43 -5.27
CA ARG A 50 -20.36 -6.78 -5.85
C ARG A 50 -20.94 -7.88 -4.96
N MET A 51 -20.76 -7.75 -3.64
CA MET A 51 -21.32 -8.69 -2.68
C MET A 51 -22.85 -8.66 -2.72
N GLN A 52 -23.45 -7.46 -2.80
CA GLN A 52 -24.90 -7.28 -2.90
C GLN A 52 -25.47 -7.80 -4.23
N ALA A 53 -24.71 -7.74 -5.33
CA ALA A 53 -25.13 -8.27 -6.62
C ALA A 53 -25.20 -9.81 -6.67
N GLY A 54 -24.66 -10.50 -5.66
CA GLY A 54 -24.54 -11.95 -5.61
C GLY A 54 -23.33 -12.46 -6.41
N GLY A 55 -22.70 -13.53 -5.91
CA GLY A 55 -21.52 -14.14 -6.54
C GLY A 55 -20.46 -14.57 -5.53
N PRO A 56 -19.24 -14.89 -6.00
CA PRO A 56 -18.10 -15.19 -5.13
C PRO A 56 -17.79 -14.04 -4.19
N ASN A 57 -17.28 -14.33 -2.99
CA ASN A 57 -16.95 -13.31 -2.00
C ASN A 57 -15.89 -12.33 -2.57
N PRO A 58 -16.25 -11.05 -2.83
CA PRO A 58 -15.36 -10.10 -3.50
C PRO A 58 -14.24 -9.58 -2.60
N PHE A 59 -14.24 -9.95 -1.31
CA PHE A 59 -13.18 -9.60 -0.35
C PHE A 59 -12.02 -10.60 -0.34
N LEU A 60 -12.21 -11.78 -0.94
CA LEU A 60 -11.16 -12.79 -1.04
C LEU A 60 -10.39 -12.62 -2.35
N ASP A 61 -9.24 -11.93 -2.27
CA ASP A 61 -8.30 -11.80 -3.39
C ASP A 61 -6.86 -11.92 -2.89
N ASN A 62 -6.22 -13.06 -3.20
CA ASN A 62 -4.85 -13.36 -2.79
C ASN A 62 -3.80 -12.47 -3.49
N ARG A 63 -4.19 -11.68 -4.49
CA ARG A 63 -3.30 -10.77 -5.22
C ARG A 63 -3.40 -9.33 -4.74
N GLU A 64 -4.46 -8.99 -4.02
CA GLU A 64 -4.72 -7.61 -3.61
C GLU A 64 -3.62 -7.09 -2.68
N TRP A 65 -3.15 -7.93 -1.75
CA TRP A 65 -2.08 -7.55 -0.84
C TRP A 65 -0.80 -7.15 -1.57
N ILE A 66 -0.36 -7.99 -2.51
CA ILE A 66 0.84 -7.71 -3.31
C ILE A 66 0.64 -6.44 -4.15
N SER A 67 -0.54 -6.28 -4.76
CA SER A 67 -0.87 -5.11 -5.57
C SER A 67 -0.83 -3.81 -4.75
N PHE A 68 -1.34 -3.85 -3.51
CA PHE A 68 -1.30 -2.72 -2.58
C PHE A 68 0.14 -2.35 -2.20
N LEU A 69 0.98 -3.35 -1.87
CA LEU A 69 2.39 -3.12 -1.53
C LEU A 69 3.18 -2.53 -2.70
N GLU A 70 2.95 -3.02 -3.93
CA GLU A 70 3.59 -2.45 -5.13
C GLU A 70 3.15 -1.02 -5.40
N GLN A 71 1.87 -0.67 -5.16
CA GLN A 71 1.41 0.70 -5.27
C GLN A 71 2.10 1.62 -4.25
N CYS A 72 2.25 1.17 -2.99
CA CYS A 72 3.01 1.89 -1.97
C CYS A 72 4.47 2.11 -2.37
N ARG A 73 5.11 1.07 -2.91
CA ARG A 73 6.49 1.14 -3.44
C ARG A 73 6.60 2.18 -4.55
N LYS A 74 5.72 2.09 -5.55
CA LYS A 74 5.69 3.01 -6.69
C LYS A 74 5.52 4.46 -6.21
N ASN A 75 4.57 4.72 -5.31
CA ASN A 75 4.30 6.06 -4.80
C ASN A 75 5.53 6.69 -4.12
N LEU A 76 6.30 5.92 -3.35
CA LEU A 76 7.52 6.44 -2.74
C LEU A 76 8.62 6.70 -3.76
N LEU A 77 8.84 5.78 -4.71
CA LEU A 77 9.86 5.95 -5.75
C LEU A 77 9.55 7.13 -6.67
N ASP A 78 8.30 7.28 -7.10
CA ASP A 78 7.85 8.44 -7.88
C ASP A 78 8.10 9.74 -7.11
N LEU A 79 7.80 9.74 -5.80
CA LEU A 79 8.00 10.90 -4.95
C LEU A 79 9.49 11.27 -4.85
N MET A 80 10.38 10.29 -4.69
CA MET A 80 11.84 10.48 -4.65
C MET A 80 12.41 10.94 -6.00
N GLU A 81 11.92 10.43 -7.12
CA GLU A 81 12.39 10.81 -8.46
C GLU A 81 12.04 12.27 -8.81
N ASN A 82 10.94 12.78 -8.25
CA ASN A 82 10.48 14.15 -8.47
C ASN A 82 11.01 15.16 -7.45
N GLU A 83 11.89 14.74 -6.52
CA GLU A 83 12.56 15.65 -5.58
C GLU A 83 13.65 16.44 -6.31
N LYS A 84 13.63 17.77 -6.17
CA LYS A 84 14.64 18.68 -6.74
C LYS A 84 15.82 18.94 -5.79
#